data_AF-A0A820HFP0-F1
#
_entry.id   AF-A0A820HFP0-F1
#
_cell.length_a   1.000
_cell.length_b   1.000
_cell.length_c   1.000
_cell.angle_alpha   90.00
_cell.angle_beta   90.00
_cell.angle_gamma   90.00
#
_symmetry.space_group_name_H-M   'P 1'
#
loop_
_entity.id
_entity.type
_entity.pdbx_description
1 polymer ?
#
loop_
_entity_poly.entity_id
_entity_poly.type
_entity_poly.pdbx_seq_one_letter_code
_entity_poly.pdbx_strand_id
1 'polypeptide(L)'
;ASVRPSNETLRISTISFSKIPNAKKEGDHIPNGYAAFNWENIYYMFEEHVRNKGQLQGFINAYTNSRTCVAYNGRGNAMSIFLPNSRHTFGLHSFEAMSVYHDNFKLTITSYRSNDIFSVKNIILTKKPILFEINWEQIDKITFTPAKIYETNRPETFILTCLNLVL
;
A
#
# COMPACT_ATOMS: atom_id res chain seq x y z
N ALA A 1 44.36 -6.71 9.40
CA ALA A 1 43.07 -7.36 9.69
C ALA A 1 42.10 -7.01 8.55
N SER A 2 41.69 -8.00 7.76
CA SER A 2 40.73 -7.82 6.68
C SER A 2 39.33 -7.86 7.27
N VAL A 3 38.61 -6.74 7.21
CA VAL A 3 37.19 -6.67 7.60
C VAL A 3 36.41 -7.33 6.48
N ARG A 4 35.87 -8.53 6.75
CA ARG A 4 34.89 -9.15 5.84
C ARG A 4 33.66 -8.24 5.77
N PRO A 5 33.15 -7.89 4.58
CA PRO A 5 31.82 -7.31 4.50
C PRO A 5 30.83 -8.37 5.01
N SER A 6 30.04 -8.02 6.01
CA SER A 6 28.93 -8.85 6.45
C SER A 6 27.92 -8.92 5.31
N ASN A 7 27.77 -10.10 4.69
CA ASN A 7 26.65 -10.42 3.80
C ASN A 7 25.37 -10.54 4.64
N GLU A 8 24.94 -9.44 5.28
CA GLU A 8 23.59 -9.35 5.79
C GLU A 8 22.67 -9.36 4.57
N THR A 9 22.04 -10.50 4.33
CA THR A 9 21.04 -10.64 3.29
C THR A 9 19.85 -9.79 3.73
N LEU A 10 19.61 -8.68 3.03
CA LEU A 10 18.45 -7.82 3.23
C LEU A 10 17.18 -8.69 3.25
N ARG A 11 16.54 -8.79 4.42
CA ARG A 11 15.36 -9.63 4.59
C ARG A 11 14.13 -8.85 4.16
N ILE A 12 13.68 -9.10 2.94
CA ILE A 12 12.40 -8.57 2.46
C ILE A 12 11.27 -9.28 3.21
N SER A 13 10.43 -8.49 3.86
CA SER A 13 9.21 -8.91 4.54
C SER A 13 7.99 -8.46 3.75
N THR A 14 7.17 -9.41 3.31
CA THR A 14 5.92 -9.12 2.62
C THR A 14 4.80 -8.90 3.63
N ILE A 15 4.23 -7.69 3.63
CA ILE A 15 2.95 -7.42 4.29
C ILE A 15 1.84 -7.86 3.34
N SER A 16 1.15 -8.92 3.74
CA SER A 16 -0.11 -9.38 3.12
C SER A 16 -1.28 -8.94 3.98
N PHE A 17 -2.32 -8.34 3.39
CA PHE A 17 -3.48 -7.86 4.16
C PHE A 17 -4.41 -8.99 4.64
N SER A 18 -4.20 -10.22 4.17
CA SER A 18 -4.92 -11.43 4.64
C SER A 18 -4.66 -11.79 6.10
N LYS A 19 -3.66 -11.17 6.75
CA LYS A 19 -3.28 -11.45 8.14
C LYS A 19 -3.69 -10.35 9.12
N ILE A 20 -4.52 -9.39 8.73
CA ILE A 20 -4.97 -8.31 9.63
C ILE A 20 -5.75 -8.94 10.81
N PRO A 21 -5.24 -8.84 12.07
CA PRO A 21 -5.86 -9.48 13.21
C PRO A 21 -7.10 -8.71 13.65
N ASN A 22 -8.12 -9.42 14.15
CA ASN A 22 -9.33 -8.84 14.73
C ASN A 22 -10.03 -7.84 13.81
N ALA A 23 -10.22 -8.17 12.54
CA ALA A 23 -11.06 -7.39 11.65
C ALA A 23 -12.51 -7.44 12.16
N LYS A 24 -12.93 -6.40 12.90
CA LYS A 24 -14.21 -6.36 13.60
C LYS A 24 -15.37 -6.01 12.68
N LYS A 25 -15.17 -5.10 11.72
CA LYS A 25 -16.13 -4.75 10.67
C LYS A 25 -15.41 -4.46 9.35
N GLU A 26 -16.11 -4.73 8.25
CA GLU A 26 -15.60 -4.52 6.89
C GLU A 26 -15.60 -3.02 6.55
N GLY A 27 -14.62 -2.55 5.79
CA GLY A 27 -14.50 -1.12 5.51
C GLY A 27 -14.12 -0.29 6.74
N ASP A 28 -13.57 -0.94 7.78
CA ASP A 28 -12.82 -0.29 8.84
C ASP A 28 -11.39 0.03 8.39
N HIS A 29 -10.73 0.88 9.15
CA HIS A 29 -9.32 1.20 8.98
C HIS A 29 -8.45 0.01 9.35
N ILE A 30 -7.33 -0.15 8.66
CA ILE A 30 -6.26 -1.05 9.12
C ILE A 30 -5.81 -0.57 10.51
N PRO A 31 -5.76 -1.46 11.52
CA PRO A 31 -5.40 -1.06 12.86
C PRO A 31 -3.93 -0.63 12.94
N ASN A 32 -3.68 0.48 13.63
CA ASN A 32 -2.32 0.90 13.98
C ASN A 32 -1.60 -0.20 14.78
N GLY A 33 -0.32 -0.38 14.48
CA GLY A 33 0.49 -1.49 14.98
C GLY A 33 0.45 -2.74 14.10
N TYR A 34 -0.45 -2.82 13.11
CA TYR A 34 -0.43 -3.93 12.16
C TYR A 34 0.89 -3.97 11.39
N ALA A 35 1.55 -5.13 11.40
CA ALA A 35 2.89 -5.33 10.85
C ALA A 35 3.95 -4.32 11.36
N ALA A 36 3.78 -3.79 12.58
CA ALA A 36 4.62 -2.76 13.20
C ALA A 36 4.48 -1.33 12.63
N PHE A 37 3.50 -1.09 11.74
CA PHE A 37 3.25 0.22 11.15
C PHE A 37 1.98 0.87 11.66
N ASN A 38 1.93 2.19 11.56
CA ASN A 38 0.70 2.96 11.58
C ASN A 38 0.18 3.19 10.16
N TRP A 39 -1.14 3.24 10.04
CA TRP A 39 -1.86 3.24 8.77
C TRP A 39 -2.87 4.40 8.76
N GLU A 40 -2.63 5.40 7.90
CA GLU A 40 -3.46 6.60 7.79
C GLU A 40 -4.33 6.54 6.52
N ASN A 41 -5.65 6.64 6.66
CA ASN A 41 -6.64 6.56 5.57
C ASN A 41 -6.59 5.26 4.74
N ILE A 42 -6.06 4.19 5.34
CA ILE A 42 -5.99 2.87 4.70
C ILE A 42 -7.08 1.99 5.31
N TYR A 43 -7.94 1.50 4.44
CA TYR A 43 -9.05 0.62 4.77
C TYR A 43 -8.74 -0.78 4.24
N TYR A 44 -9.41 -1.79 4.76
CA TYR A 44 -9.29 -3.14 4.25
C TYR A 44 -10.65 -3.71 3.81
N MET A 45 -10.59 -4.68 2.91
CA MET A 45 -11.77 -5.39 2.40
C MET A 45 -11.45 -6.86 2.19
N PHE A 46 -12.35 -7.74 2.63
CA PHE A 46 -12.26 -9.18 2.41
C PHE A 46 -12.94 -9.60 1.11
N GLU A 47 -12.44 -10.69 0.52
CA GLU A 47 -12.94 -11.25 -0.73
C GLU A 47 -14.43 -11.61 -0.67
N GLU A 48 -14.85 -12.24 0.43
CA GLU A 48 -16.22 -12.67 0.66
C GLU A 48 -17.22 -11.52 0.50
N HIS A 49 -16.85 -10.34 0.99
CA HIS A 49 -17.69 -9.14 0.90
C HIS A 49 -17.95 -8.72 -0.54
N VAL A 50 -16.90 -8.78 -1.36
CA VAL A 50 -16.97 -8.35 -2.75
C VAL A 50 -17.83 -9.30 -3.56
N ARG A 51 -17.71 -10.60 -3.29
CA ARG A 51 -18.50 -11.64 -3.95
C ARG A 51 -19.97 -11.63 -3.53
N ASN A 52 -20.27 -11.37 -2.26
CA ASN A 52 -21.63 -11.48 -1.73
C ASN A 52 -22.48 -10.22 -1.93
N LYS A 53 -21.89 -9.02 -2.02
CA LYS A 53 -22.64 -7.75 -2.08
C LYS A 53 -22.74 -7.13 -3.47
N GLY A 54 -22.40 -7.88 -4.53
CA GLY A 54 -22.41 -7.36 -5.90
C GLY A 54 -21.51 -6.13 -6.08
N GLN A 55 -20.37 -6.11 -5.36
CA GLN A 55 -19.46 -4.98 -5.42
C GLN A 55 -18.84 -4.81 -6.81
N LEU A 56 -18.33 -3.60 -7.04
CA LEU A 56 -17.78 -3.14 -8.31
C LEU A 56 -16.68 -4.08 -8.82
N GLN A 57 -16.72 -4.39 -10.13
CA GLN A 57 -15.74 -5.23 -10.82
C GLN A 57 -14.27 -4.86 -10.54
N GLY A 58 -13.99 -3.58 -10.27
CA GLY A 58 -12.64 -3.11 -9.90
C GLY A 58 -12.09 -3.75 -8.63
N PHE A 59 -12.93 -4.02 -7.62
CA PHE A 59 -12.50 -4.74 -6.43
C PHE A 59 -12.30 -6.22 -6.69
N ILE A 60 -13.15 -6.85 -7.52
CA ILE A 60 -13.04 -8.29 -7.87
C ILE A 60 -11.64 -8.60 -8.43
N ASN A 61 -11.11 -7.74 -9.30
CA ASN A 61 -9.81 -7.90 -9.92
C ASN A 61 -8.63 -7.92 -8.91
N ALA A 62 -8.81 -7.35 -7.72
CA ALA A 62 -7.78 -7.30 -6.70
C ALA A 62 -7.55 -8.64 -6.00
N TYR A 63 -8.56 -9.53 -6.00
CA TYR A 63 -8.52 -10.85 -5.35
C TYR A 63 -7.99 -11.96 -6.27
N THR A 64 -7.27 -11.59 -7.34
CA THR A 64 -6.46 -12.54 -8.10
C THR A 64 -5.32 -13.11 -7.23
N ASN A 65 -4.74 -14.25 -7.63
CA ASN A 65 -3.65 -14.92 -6.90
C ASN A 65 -4.03 -15.36 -5.46
N SER A 66 -5.26 -15.83 -5.26
CA SER A 66 -5.74 -16.40 -3.98
C SER A 66 -5.66 -15.44 -2.78
N ARG A 67 -5.73 -14.13 -3.04
CA ARG A 67 -5.78 -13.11 -1.99
C ARG A 67 -7.15 -13.13 -1.35
N THR A 68 -7.19 -13.08 -0.02
CA THR A 68 -8.45 -13.07 0.74
C THR A 68 -8.78 -11.70 1.32
N CYS A 69 -7.82 -10.76 1.31
CA CYS A 69 -7.99 -9.40 1.80
C CYS A 69 -7.05 -8.44 1.07
N VAL A 70 -7.52 -7.21 0.85
CA VAL A 70 -6.77 -6.12 0.19
C VAL A 70 -6.90 -4.81 0.96
N ALA A 71 -5.96 -3.89 0.77
CA ALA A 71 -5.99 -2.56 1.35
C ALA A 71 -6.34 -1.51 0.29
N TYR A 72 -7.08 -0.46 0.65
CA TYR A 72 -7.47 0.58 -0.30
C TYR A 72 -7.55 1.95 0.38
N ASN A 73 -7.43 3.01 -0.42
CA ASN A 73 -7.65 4.36 0.08
C ASN A 73 -9.15 4.69 0.13
N GLY A 74 -9.63 5.08 1.31
CA GLY A 74 -11.03 5.47 1.48
C GLY A 74 -11.32 6.81 0.80
N ARG A 75 -12.40 6.87 0.02
CA ARG A 75 -12.97 8.11 -0.54
C ARG A 75 -12.02 8.94 -1.41
N GLY A 76 -11.04 8.31 -2.06
CA GLY A 76 -10.09 9.04 -2.93
C GLY A 76 -9.04 9.86 -2.17
N ASN A 77 -8.93 9.70 -0.86
CA ASN A 77 -7.93 10.41 -0.06
C ASN A 77 -6.52 9.83 -0.29
N ALA A 78 -5.50 10.64 0.02
CA ALA A 78 -4.15 10.13 0.17
C ALA A 78 -4.05 9.22 1.39
N MET A 79 -3.17 8.22 1.32
CA MET A 79 -2.96 7.27 2.38
C MET A 79 -1.49 7.16 2.73
N SER A 80 -1.19 6.91 4.01
CA SER A 80 0.19 6.88 4.49
C SER A 80 0.48 5.68 5.39
N ILE A 81 1.73 5.24 5.32
CA ILE A 81 2.29 4.16 6.13
C ILE A 81 3.56 4.69 6.78
N PHE A 82 3.70 4.52 8.08
CA PHE A 82 4.85 5.05 8.83
C PHE A 82 5.12 4.23 10.08
N LEU A 83 6.36 4.31 10.56
CA LEU A 83 6.72 3.72 11.85
C LEU A 83 6.24 4.64 12.98
N PRO A 84 5.67 4.10 14.08
CA PRO A 84 5.21 4.90 15.20
C PRO A 84 6.33 5.67 15.92
N ASN A 85 7.58 5.25 15.76
CA ASN A 85 8.77 5.88 16.33
C ASN A 85 9.65 6.46 15.22
N SER A 86 9.81 7.79 15.20
CA SER A 86 10.59 8.52 14.19
C SER A 86 12.10 8.25 14.22
N ARG A 87 12.59 7.46 15.17
CA ARG A 87 14.01 7.03 15.22
C ARG A 87 14.28 5.76 14.42
N HIS A 88 13.25 5.05 14.01
CA HIS A 88 13.39 3.85 13.20
C HIS A 88 13.09 4.16 11.75
N THR A 89 13.78 3.46 10.86
CA THR A 89 13.56 3.52 9.42
C THR A 89 13.25 2.14 8.88
N PHE A 90 12.65 2.09 7.71
CA PHE A 90 12.43 0.89 6.92
C PHE A 90 12.77 1.18 5.45
N GLY A 91 12.76 0.15 4.61
CA GLY A 91 12.85 0.26 3.17
C GLY A 91 11.56 -0.19 2.48
N LEU A 92 11.24 0.41 1.34
CA LEU A 92 10.22 -0.05 0.40
C LEU A 92 10.91 -0.63 -0.82
N HIS A 93 10.99 -1.96 -0.89
CA HIS A 93 11.54 -2.66 -2.03
C HIS A 93 10.56 -2.61 -3.22
N SER A 94 9.36 -3.12 -3.02
CA SER A 94 8.30 -3.11 -4.04
C SER A 94 6.91 -3.14 -3.43
N PHE A 95 5.90 -2.85 -4.22
CA PHE A 95 4.50 -2.98 -3.83
C PHE A 95 3.65 -3.27 -5.05
N GLU A 96 2.52 -3.93 -4.85
CA GLU A 96 1.58 -4.20 -5.93
C GLU A 96 0.32 -3.36 -5.73
N ALA A 97 -0.07 -2.65 -6.79
CA ALA A 97 -1.19 -1.72 -6.76
C ALA A 97 -2.04 -1.75 -8.03
N MET A 98 -3.28 -1.31 -7.91
CA MET A 98 -4.21 -1.12 -9.03
C MET A 98 -5.23 -0.03 -8.74
N SER A 99 -5.84 0.50 -9.80
CA SER A 99 -6.99 1.41 -9.72
C SER A 99 -8.29 0.62 -9.72
N VAL A 100 -9.30 1.09 -9.01
CA VAL A 100 -10.63 0.46 -8.99
C VAL A 100 -11.46 0.88 -10.21
N TYR A 101 -11.43 2.17 -10.56
CA TYR A 101 -12.38 2.75 -11.52
C TYR A 101 -11.75 3.18 -12.84
N HIS A 102 -10.45 3.50 -12.83
CA HIS A 102 -9.81 4.28 -13.88
C HIS A 102 -8.61 3.54 -14.46
N ASP A 103 -8.53 3.47 -15.78
CA ASP A 103 -7.28 3.14 -16.45
C ASP A 103 -6.44 4.42 -16.59
N ASN A 104 -5.12 4.26 -16.69
CA ASN A 104 -4.17 5.37 -16.71
C ASN A 104 -4.25 6.28 -15.46
N PHE A 105 -4.58 5.70 -14.31
CA PHE A 105 -4.76 6.44 -13.06
C PHE A 105 -3.41 6.82 -12.43
N LYS A 106 -3.12 8.11 -12.35
CA LYS A 106 -1.84 8.58 -11.80
C LYS A 106 -1.83 8.50 -10.28
N LEU A 107 -0.77 7.90 -9.74
CA LEU A 107 -0.47 7.85 -8.31
C LEU A 107 0.90 8.48 -8.06
N THR A 108 0.97 9.43 -7.14
CA THR A 108 2.23 10.03 -6.67
C THR A 108 2.60 9.39 -5.34
N ILE A 109 3.82 8.87 -5.26
CA ILE A 109 4.36 8.19 -4.09
C ILE A 109 5.46 9.09 -3.54
N THR A 110 5.34 9.49 -2.28
CA THR A 110 6.31 10.35 -1.61
C THR A 110 6.83 9.62 -0.39
N SER A 111 8.14 9.42 -0.32
CA SER A 111 8.80 8.94 0.90
C SER A 111 9.40 10.09 1.69
N TYR A 112 9.52 9.87 2.99
CA TYR A 112 10.05 10.83 3.93
C TYR A 112 11.16 10.22 4.79
N ARG A 113 12.04 11.08 5.27
CA ARG A 113 13.04 10.78 6.29
C ARG A 113 13.09 11.96 7.25
N SER A 114 12.81 11.73 8.52
CA SER A 114 12.76 12.76 9.56
C SER A 114 11.81 13.92 9.22
N ASN A 115 10.66 13.60 8.63
CA ASN A 115 9.66 14.55 8.09
C ASN A 115 10.06 15.32 6.82
N ASP A 116 11.29 15.18 6.33
CA ASP A 116 11.69 15.77 5.05
C ASP A 116 11.35 14.83 3.89
N ILE A 117 10.97 15.41 2.74
CA ILE A 117 10.74 14.63 1.52
C ILE A 117 12.08 14.03 1.08
N PHE A 118 12.15 12.70 1.06
CA PHE A 118 13.33 11.97 0.62
C PHE A 118 13.28 11.66 -0.87
N SER A 119 12.14 11.18 -1.37
CA SER A 119 11.97 10.86 -2.78
C SER A 119 10.51 10.94 -3.22
N VAL A 120 10.31 11.19 -4.52
CA VAL A 120 8.99 11.25 -5.16
C VAL A 120 9.01 10.41 -6.43
N LYS A 121 8.03 9.52 -6.58
CA LYS A 121 7.82 8.73 -7.81
C LYS A 121 6.39 8.87 -8.29
N ASN A 122 6.22 9.09 -9.58
CA ASN A 122 4.91 9.06 -10.22
C ASN A 122 4.77 7.73 -10.96
N ILE A 123 3.65 7.06 -10.77
CA ILE A 123 3.32 5.82 -11.48
C ILE A 123 1.91 5.91 -12.07
N ILE A 124 1.63 5.02 -13.00
CA ILE A 124 0.34 4.89 -13.65
C ILE A 124 -0.24 3.53 -13.29
N LEU A 125 -1.42 3.53 -12.67
CA LEU A 125 -2.19 2.35 -12.35
C LEU A 125 -3.18 2.01 -13.47
N THR A 126 -3.50 0.73 -13.56
CA THR A 126 -4.57 0.20 -14.41
C THR A 126 -5.59 -0.53 -13.53
N LYS A 127 -6.67 -1.04 -14.13
CA LYS A 127 -7.65 -1.91 -13.44
C LYS A 127 -7.15 -3.34 -13.18
N LYS A 128 -5.85 -3.59 -13.34
CA LYS A 128 -5.19 -4.86 -13.02
C LYS A 128 -4.05 -4.60 -12.03
N PRO A 129 -3.79 -5.52 -11.09
CA PRO A 129 -2.64 -5.41 -10.20
C PRO A 129 -1.33 -5.38 -10.97
N ILE A 130 -0.49 -4.41 -10.64
CA ILE A 130 0.85 -4.23 -11.22
C ILE A 130 1.84 -4.13 -10.06
N LEU A 131 2.92 -4.90 -10.14
CA LEU A 131 4.05 -4.81 -9.21
C LEU A 131 4.96 -3.66 -9.63
N PHE A 132 5.26 -2.77 -8.69
CA PHE A 132 6.17 -1.65 -8.87
C PHE A 132 7.39 -1.82 -7.96
N GLU A 133 8.57 -1.85 -8.56
CA GLU A 133 9.85 -1.82 -7.85
C GLU A 133 10.26 -0.37 -7.59
N ILE A 134 10.65 -0.08 -6.35
CA ILE A 134 11.02 1.26 -5.88
C ILE A 134 12.40 1.27 -5.24
N ASN A 135 12.74 0.25 -4.43
CA ASN A 135 14.04 0.10 -3.77
C ASN A 135 14.48 1.35 -3.00
N TRP A 136 13.56 1.94 -2.22
CA TRP A 136 13.88 3.01 -1.30
C TRP A 136 14.29 2.45 0.04
N GLU A 137 15.29 3.05 0.66
CA GLU A 137 15.87 2.61 1.93
C GLU A 137 15.94 3.77 2.93
N GLN A 138 15.97 3.42 4.21
CA GLN A 138 16.11 4.37 5.31
C GLN A 138 15.04 5.49 5.29
N ILE A 139 13.79 5.12 5.09
CA ILE A 139 12.62 6.02 5.12
C ILE A 139 11.80 5.75 6.39
N ASP A 140 11.04 6.73 6.86
CA ASP A 140 10.19 6.60 8.07
C ASP A 140 8.69 6.73 7.78
N LYS A 141 8.34 7.29 6.63
CA LYS A 141 6.97 7.42 6.13
C LYS A 141 6.93 7.30 4.61
N ILE A 142 5.85 6.71 4.11
CA ILE A 142 5.46 6.73 2.69
C ILE A 142 4.04 7.23 2.59
N THR A 143 3.76 8.07 1.61
CA THR A 143 2.43 8.54 1.28
C THR A 143 2.12 8.27 -0.19
N PHE A 144 0.95 7.71 -0.44
CA PHE A 144 0.41 7.46 -1.77
C PHE A 144 -0.73 8.46 -2.01
N THR A 145 -0.53 9.35 -2.96
CA THR A 145 -1.45 10.45 -3.28
C THR A 145 -2.08 10.19 -4.63
N PRO A 146 -3.39 9.94 -4.69
CA PRO A 146 -4.10 9.79 -5.95
C PRO A 146 -4.20 11.14 -6.68
N ALA A 147 -4.02 11.14 -8.01
CA ALA A 147 -4.33 12.31 -8.81
C ALA A 147 -5.85 12.46 -8.95
N LYS A 148 -6.36 13.68 -8.77
CA LYS A 148 -7.79 13.98 -8.93
C LYS A 148 -8.24 13.77 -10.37
N ILE A 149 -9.41 13.14 -10.55
CA ILE A 149 -10.05 12.95 -11.85
C ILE A 149 -11.42 13.62 -11.83
N TYR A 150 -11.49 14.83 -12.39
CA TYR A 150 -12.71 15.64 -12.36
C TYR A 150 -13.81 15.17 -13.33
N GLU A 151 -13.47 14.28 -14.26
CA GLU A 151 -14.32 13.99 -15.43
C GLU A 151 -15.32 12.84 -15.22
N THR A 152 -15.19 12.05 -14.15
CA THR A 152 -15.79 10.70 -14.11
C THR A 152 -16.86 10.47 -13.04
N ASN A 153 -17.12 11.42 -12.15
CA ASN A 153 -17.98 11.24 -10.95
C ASN A 153 -17.65 9.98 -10.11
N ARG A 154 -16.49 9.36 -10.33
CA ARG A 154 -16.02 8.17 -9.61
C ARG A 154 -14.87 8.59 -8.69
N PRO A 155 -14.81 8.04 -7.46
CA PRO A 155 -13.74 8.37 -6.54
C PRO A 155 -12.39 7.86 -7.05
N GLU A 156 -11.32 8.53 -6.64
CA GLU A 156 -9.93 8.21 -6.97
C GLU A 156 -9.40 7.05 -6.12
N THR A 157 -10.08 5.92 -6.19
CA THR A 157 -9.78 4.73 -5.38
C THR A 157 -8.76 3.83 -6.07
N PHE A 158 -7.74 3.46 -5.33
CA PHE A 158 -6.75 2.44 -5.65
C PHE A 158 -6.60 1.44 -4.50
N ILE A 159 -6.06 0.29 -4.86
CA ILE A 159 -5.89 -0.86 -3.98
C ILE A 159 -4.39 -1.17 -3.91
N LEU A 160 -3.89 -1.44 -2.71
CA LEU A 160 -2.67 -2.20 -2.49
C LEU A 160 -3.02 -3.65 -2.17
N THR A 161 -2.37 -4.57 -2.86
CA THR A 161 -2.53 -6.01 -2.62
C THR A 161 -1.38 -6.58 -1.81
N CYS A 162 -0.19 -5.97 -1.89
CA CYS A 162 0.94 -6.26 -1.02
C CYS A 162 1.95 -5.11 -0.94
N LEU A 163 2.77 -5.14 0.11
CA LEU A 163 3.96 -4.29 0.29
C LEU A 163 5.14 -5.20 0.65
N ASN A 164 6.26 -5.03 -0.03
CA ASN A 164 7.51 -5.73 0.26
C ASN A 164 8.47 -4.72 0.87
N LEU A 165 8.70 -4.88 2.18
CA LEU A 165 9.47 -3.94 2.98
C LEU A 165 10.78 -4.56 3.47
N VAL A 166 11.77 -3.71 3.70
CA VAL A 166 13.01 -4.05 4.39
C VAL A 166 12.92 -3.45 5.79
N LEU A 167 13.20 -4.25 6.83
CA LEU A 167 13.16 -3.83 8.24
C LEU A 167 14.52 -4.07 8.89
#